data_AF-A0A1V4ZBA4-F1
#
_entry.id   AF-A0A1V4ZBA4-F1
#
_cell.length_a   1.000
_cell.length_b   1.000
_cell.length_c   1.000
_cell.angle_alpha   90.00
_cell.angle_beta   90.00
_cell.angle_gamma   90.00
#
_symmetry.space_group_name_H-M   'P 1'
#
loop_
_entity.id
_entity.type
_entity.pdbx_description
1 polymer ?
#
loop_
_entity_poly.entity_id
_entity_poly.type
_entity_poly.pdbx_seq_one_letter_code
_entity_poly.pdbx_strand_id
1 'polypeptide(L)'
;MLEISNGKSQHMKTMRDNFVEDPVPESKKYKPNYQPRLDTIKMVEEFIISHSGEYKRRALWEQLPKRKNYKKIIDYLLESGKIVLDRDGIVVWIWDPEIMRQYYHRDDLSI
;
A
#
# COMPACT_ATOMS: atom_id res chain seq x y z
N MET A 1 -2.98 37.64 53.40
CA MET A 1 -3.32 38.80 52.55
C MET A 1 -2.48 38.66 51.28
N LEU A 2 -3.13 38.56 50.12
CA LEU A 2 -2.55 38.29 48.80
C LEU A 2 -1.84 39.54 48.25
N GLU A 3 -0.71 39.37 47.57
CA GLU A 3 -0.38 40.16 46.38
C GLU A 3 0.15 39.26 45.26
N ILE A 4 -0.42 39.50 44.09
CA ILE A 4 -0.34 38.74 42.85
C ILE A 4 0.61 39.52 41.95
N SER A 5 1.59 38.89 41.30
CA SER A 5 2.30 39.54 40.18
C SER A 5 2.82 38.53 39.14
N ASN A 6 2.13 38.58 38.00
CA ASN A 6 2.62 38.37 36.64
C ASN A 6 3.30 37.04 36.26
N GLY A 7 2.49 35.99 36.17
CA GLY A 7 2.75 34.91 35.22
C GLY A 7 2.24 35.29 33.82
N LYS A 8 3.15 35.76 32.95
CA LYS A 8 3.04 35.52 31.49
C LYS A 8 4.42 35.46 30.83
N SER A 9 4.58 34.37 30.09
CA SER A 9 5.46 34.21 28.92
C SER A 9 6.87 33.70 29.17
N GLN A 10 7.30 32.85 28.24
CA GLN A 10 8.65 32.32 28.02
C GLN A 10 9.05 31.02 28.73
N HIS A 11 8.32 29.91 28.54
CA HIS A 11 9.03 28.63 28.38
C HIS A 11 8.31 27.47 27.66
N MET A 12 7.25 27.70 26.88
CA MET A 12 6.77 26.72 25.88
C MET A 12 7.73 26.55 24.68
N LYS A 13 9.03 26.78 24.88
CA LYS A 13 10.12 26.42 23.98
C LYS A 13 11.10 25.57 24.79
N THR A 14 10.92 24.26 24.77
CA THR A 14 11.96 23.20 24.91
C THR A 14 11.30 21.85 25.24
N MET A 15 10.46 21.34 24.34
CA MET A 15 10.06 19.92 24.33
C MET A 15 10.36 19.25 22.98
N ARG A 16 11.28 19.85 22.18
CA ARG A 16 11.78 19.26 20.94
C ARG A 16 13.25 18.83 21.00
N ASP A 17 13.96 19.14 22.08
CA ASP A 17 15.43 19.00 22.12
C ASP A 17 15.94 17.76 22.86
N ASN A 18 15.05 16.84 23.30
CA ASN A 18 15.44 15.63 24.04
C ASN A 18 14.99 14.31 23.40
N PHE A 19 14.85 14.26 22.07
CA PHE A 19 14.96 12.97 21.37
C PHE A 19 16.44 12.74 21.07
N VAL A 20 17.16 12.18 22.04
CA VAL A 20 18.44 11.53 21.76
C VAL A 20 18.08 10.27 21.01
N GLU A 21 18.16 10.30 19.68
CA GLU A 21 18.16 9.06 18.90
C GLU A 21 19.42 8.28 19.30
N ASP A 22 19.25 7.12 19.93
CA ASP A 22 20.36 6.21 20.17
C ASP A 22 21.11 5.99 18.85
N PRO A 23 22.44 6.10 18.82
CA PRO A 23 23.20 5.94 17.59
C PRO A 23 22.93 4.55 17.01
N VAL A 24 22.32 4.52 15.83
CA VAL A 24 22.04 3.27 15.11
C VAL A 24 23.38 2.56 14.86
N PRO A 25 23.57 1.32 15.36
CA PRO A 25 24.86 0.63 15.24
C PRO A 25 25.23 0.43 13.76
N GLU A 26 26.47 0.82 13.44
CA GLU A 26 27.03 1.00 12.08
C GLU A 26 27.03 -0.27 11.20
N SER A 27 26.64 -1.43 11.73
CA SER A 27 26.69 -2.72 11.02
C SER A 27 25.37 -3.23 10.44
N LYS A 28 24.22 -2.58 10.69
CA LYS A 28 22.96 -2.96 10.03
C LYS A 28 22.81 -2.23 8.70
N LYS A 29 23.35 -2.83 7.64
CA LYS A 29 23.09 -2.42 6.26
C LYS A 29 21.59 -2.53 5.97
N TYR A 30 20.85 -1.42 6.11
CA TYR A 30 19.42 -1.37 5.82
C TYR A 30 19.18 -1.82 4.37
N LYS A 31 18.49 -2.94 4.17
CA LYS A 31 18.00 -3.31 2.85
C LYS A 31 16.85 -2.36 2.52
N PRO A 32 16.98 -1.47 1.51
CA PRO A 32 15.87 -0.60 1.15
C PRO A 32 14.68 -1.46 0.75
N ASN A 33 13.53 -1.18 1.35
CA ASN A 33 12.31 -1.90 1.06
C ASN A 33 11.85 -1.51 -0.36
N TYR A 34 12.17 -2.32 -1.36
CA TYR A 34 11.86 -1.98 -2.76
C TYR A 34 10.34 -1.91 -2.94
N GLN A 35 9.84 -0.75 -3.34
CA GLN A 35 8.45 -0.55 -3.69
C GLN A 35 8.27 -0.65 -5.22
N PRO A 36 7.30 -1.43 -5.71
CA PRO A 36 6.94 -1.41 -7.11
C PRO A 36 6.62 0.00 -7.58
N ARG A 37 7.12 0.38 -8.76
CA ARG A 37 6.72 1.60 -9.44
C ARG A 37 5.33 1.40 -10.07
N LEU A 38 4.59 2.50 -10.24
CA LEU A 38 3.24 2.49 -10.81
C LEU A 38 3.17 1.86 -12.20
N ASP A 39 4.18 2.11 -13.05
CA ASP A 39 4.31 1.51 -14.38
C ASP A 39 4.30 -0.04 -14.32
N THR A 40 4.96 -0.59 -13.31
CA THR A 40 5.09 -2.03 -13.11
C THR A 40 3.80 -2.61 -12.54
N ILE A 41 3.07 -1.87 -11.71
CA ILE A 41 1.76 -2.28 -11.22
C ILE A 41 0.77 -2.35 -12.39
N LYS A 42 0.70 -1.30 -13.21
CA LYS A 42 -0.19 -1.24 -14.39
C LYS A 42 0.10 -2.37 -15.39
N MET A 43 1.38 -2.64 -15.66
CA MET A 43 1.77 -3.76 -16.52
C MET A 43 1.28 -5.12 -15.98
N VAL A 44 1.29 -5.32 -14.66
CA VAL A 44 0.76 -6.56 -14.05
C VAL A 44 -0.78 -6.57 -14.09
N GLU A 45 -1.44 -5.44 -13.83
CA GLU A 45 -2.90 -5.32 -13.96
C GLU A 45 -3.36 -5.67 -15.38
N GLU A 46 -2.76 -5.06 -16.40
CA GLU A 46 -3.05 -5.33 -17.82
C GLU A 46 -2.85 -6.81 -18.15
N PHE A 47 -1.74 -7.40 -17.69
CA PHE A 47 -1.46 -8.82 -17.93
C PHE A 47 -2.54 -9.72 -17.31
N ILE A 48 -2.95 -9.47 -16.06
CA ILE A 48 -3.98 -10.27 -15.40
C ILE A 48 -5.35 -10.06 -16.03
N ILE A 49 -5.69 -8.84 -16.44
CA ILE A 49 -6.95 -8.54 -17.13
C ILE A 49 -7.04 -9.35 -18.44
N SER A 50 -5.97 -9.35 -19.24
CA SER A 50 -5.95 -10.06 -20.52
C SER A 50 -5.94 -11.59 -20.39
N HIS A 51 -5.52 -12.14 -19.26
CA HIS A 51 -5.39 -13.59 -19.03
C HIS A 51 -6.14 -14.05 -17.77
N SER A 52 -7.24 -13.36 -17.45
CA SER A 52 -8.03 -13.64 -16.24
C SER A 52 -8.60 -15.05 -16.32
N GLY A 53 -8.34 -15.87 -15.29
CA GLY A 53 -8.79 -17.27 -15.27
C GLY A 53 -7.89 -18.26 -16.01
N GLU A 54 -6.73 -17.85 -16.53
CA GLU A 54 -5.84 -18.76 -17.27
C GLU A 54 -4.75 -19.38 -16.39
N TYR A 55 -4.21 -18.62 -15.44
CA TYR A 55 -2.99 -19.02 -14.73
C TYR A 55 -3.21 -19.19 -13.23
N LYS A 56 -2.68 -20.28 -12.69
CA LYS A 56 -2.39 -20.37 -11.26
C LYS A 56 -1.33 -19.34 -10.87
N ARG A 57 -1.34 -18.89 -9.62
CA ARG A 57 -0.43 -17.86 -9.09
C ARG A 57 1.05 -18.06 -9.49
N ARG A 58 1.57 -19.28 -9.42
CA ARG A 58 2.95 -19.60 -9.79
C ARG A 58 3.19 -19.49 -11.30
N ALA A 59 2.29 -20.02 -12.11
CA ALA A 59 2.38 -19.94 -13.57
C ALA A 59 2.31 -18.47 -14.04
N LEU A 60 1.45 -17.66 -13.43
CA LEU A 60 1.38 -16.22 -13.68
C LEU A 60 2.75 -15.54 -13.48
N TRP A 61 3.45 -15.88 -12.38
CA TRP A 61 4.78 -15.32 -12.10
C TRP A 61 5.82 -15.68 -13.16
N GLU A 62 5.72 -16.88 -13.74
CA GLU A 62 6.64 -17.37 -14.76
C GLU A 62 6.42 -16.68 -16.12
N GLN A 63 5.22 -16.16 -16.38
CA GLN A 63 4.89 -15.39 -17.59
C GLN A 63 5.30 -13.92 -17.51
N LEU A 64 5.40 -13.36 -16.31
CA LEU A 64 5.82 -11.97 -16.15
C LEU A 64 7.31 -11.78 -16.49
N PRO A 65 7.71 -10.68 -17.15
CA PRO A 65 9.11 -10.42 -17.50
C PRO A 65 10.04 -10.57 -16.29
N LYS A 66 11.24 -11.17 -16.41
CA LYS A 66 12.09 -11.50 -15.24
C LYS A 66 12.48 -10.27 -14.37
N ARG A 67 11.63 -9.90 -13.39
CA ARG A 67 11.88 -8.90 -12.34
C ARG A 67 11.59 -9.49 -10.96
N LYS A 68 12.36 -9.10 -9.95
CA LYS A 68 12.41 -9.76 -8.63
C LYS A 68 11.24 -9.44 -7.67
N ASN A 69 10.23 -8.66 -8.05
CA ASN A 69 9.32 -8.02 -7.07
C ASN A 69 7.81 -8.10 -7.37
N TYR A 70 7.33 -9.06 -8.18
CA TYR A 70 5.89 -9.21 -8.47
C TYR A 70 5.04 -9.68 -7.29
N LYS A 71 5.66 -10.32 -6.30
CA LYS A 71 4.98 -10.76 -5.08
C LYS A 71 4.16 -9.65 -4.44
N LYS A 72 4.81 -8.50 -4.18
CA LYS A 72 4.16 -7.35 -3.52
C LYS A 72 2.99 -6.80 -4.33
N ILE A 73 3.08 -6.85 -5.66
CA ILE A 73 2.01 -6.36 -6.54
C ILE A 73 0.82 -7.31 -6.46
N ILE A 74 1.05 -8.61 -6.56
CA ILE A 74 -0.02 -9.61 -6.51
C ILE A 74 -0.68 -9.65 -5.12
N ASP A 75 0.11 -9.54 -4.06
CA ASP A 75 -0.43 -9.43 -2.69
C ASP A 75 -1.28 -8.15 -2.55
N TYR A 76 -0.79 -7.01 -3.03
CA TYR A 76 -1.58 -5.76 -3.07
C TYR A 76 -2.89 -5.89 -3.87
N LEU A 77 -2.87 -6.57 -5.03
CA LEU A 77 -4.07 -6.73 -5.85
C LEU A 77 -5.11 -7.64 -5.20
N LEU A 78 -4.67 -8.64 -4.42
CA LEU A 78 -5.56 -9.47 -3.61
C LEU A 78 -6.15 -8.68 -2.44
N GLU A 79 -5.29 -7.97 -1.69
CA GLU A 79 -5.71 -7.17 -0.53
C GLU A 79 -6.67 -6.04 -0.93
N SER A 80 -6.47 -5.43 -2.10
CA SER A 80 -7.37 -4.40 -2.65
C SER A 80 -8.64 -4.95 -3.30
N GLY A 81 -8.82 -6.28 -3.34
CA GLY A 81 -10.00 -6.91 -3.92
C GLY A 81 -10.11 -6.77 -5.44
N LYS A 82 -9.02 -6.46 -6.14
CA LYS A 82 -9.03 -6.38 -7.62
C LYS A 82 -8.96 -7.75 -8.27
N ILE A 83 -8.27 -8.68 -7.62
CA ILE A 83 -8.15 -10.07 -8.05
C ILE A 83 -8.53 -11.02 -6.90
N VAL A 84 -8.91 -12.23 -7.26
CA VAL A 84 -9.15 -13.35 -6.34
C VAL A 84 -8.41 -14.59 -6.82
N LEU A 85 -8.32 -15.59 -5.94
CA LEU A 85 -7.96 -16.95 -6.32
C LEU A 85 -9.25 -17.78 -6.33
N ASP A 86 -9.48 -18.51 -7.42
CA ASP A 86 -10.57 -19.48 -7.47
C ASP A 86 -10.25 -20.73 -6.62
N ARG A 87 -11.13 -21.74 -6.69
CA ARG A 87 -10.98 -23.00 -5.93
C ARG A 87 -9.72 -23.78 -6.30
N ASP A 88 -9.21 -23.61 -7.52
CA ASP A 88 -8.04 -24.31 -8.04
C ASP A 88 -6.75 -23.47 -7.91
N GLY A 89 -6.86 -22.27 -7.35
CA GLY A 89 -5.75 -21.32 -7.17
C GLY A 89 -5.43 -20.50 -8.43
N ILE A 90 -6.37 -20.44 -9.38
CA ILE A 90 -6.29 -19.63 -10.60
C ILE A 90 -6.58 -18.17 -10.24
N VAL A 91 -5.78 -17.27 -10.80
CA VAL A 91 -5.92 -15.82 -10.60
C VAL A 91 -7.03 -15.27 -11.50
N VAL A 92 -8.01 -14.62 -10.90
CA VAL A 92 -9.17 -14.05 -11.60
C VAL A 92 -9.29 -12.56 -11.28
N TRP A 93 -9.42 -11.73 -12.31
CA TRP A 93 -9.75 -10.31 -12.19
C TRP A 93 -11.23 -10.14 -11.89
N ILE A 94 -11.58 -9.38 -10.85
CA ILE A 94 -12.96 -9.17 -10.41
C ILE A 94 -13.35 -7.69 -10.30
N TRP A 95 -12.41 -6.77 -10.50
CA TRP A 95 -12.70 -5.34 -10.42
C TRP A 95 -13.46 -4.87 -11.65
N ASP A 96 -14.71 -4.43 -11.44
CA ASP A 96 -15.57 -3.87 -12.46
C ASP A 96 -15.78 -2.35 -12.23
N PRO A 97 -15.15 -1.49 -13.04
CA PRO A 97 -15.32 -0.05 -12.91
C PRO A 97 -16.71 0.44 -13.32
N GLU A 98 -17.48 -0.31 -14.12
CA GLU A 98 -18.85 0.05 -14.50
C GLU A 98 -19.80 -0.10 -13.31
N ILE A 99 -19.70 -1.23 -12.60
CA ILE A 99 -20.47 -1.44 -11.37
C ILE A 99 -20.12 -0.35 -10.33
N MET A 100 -18.85 0.00 -10.19
CA MET A 100 -18.44 1.09 -9.29
C MET A 100 -19.05 2.44 -9.67
N ARG A 101 -19.14 2.77 -10.96
CA ARG A 101 -19.82 4.00 -11.42
C ARG A 101 -21.29 4.02 -10.99
N GLN A 102 -21.98 2.90 -11.10
CA GLN A 102 -23.38 2.79 -10.68
C GLN A 102 -23.55 3.09 -9.18
N TYR A 103 -22.66 2.57 -8.34
CA TYR A 103 -22.69 2.87 -6.90
C TYR A 103 -22.24 4.29 -6.56
N TYR A 104 -21.33 4.87 -7.33
CA TYR A 104 -20.87 6.24 -7.10
C TYR A 104 -21.97 7.29 -7.26
N HIS A 105 -22.97 7.02 -8.12
CA HIS A 105 -24.12 7.90 -8.33
C HIS A 105 -25.28 7.67 -7.34
N ARG A 106 -25.10 6.78 -6.36
CA ARG A 106 -26.12 6.52 -5.34
C ARG A 106 -25.90 7.41 -4.12
N ASP A 107 -26.76 8.41 -3.99
CA ASP A 107 -26.73 9.34 -2.86
C ASP A 107 -26.92 8.62 -1.51
N ASP A 108 -27.67 7.51 -1.49
CA ASP A 108 -27.95 6.73 -0.28
C ASP A 108 -26.73 5.95 0.28
N LEU A 109 -25.65 5.88 -0.51
CA LEU A 109 -24.38 5.26 -0.12
C LEU A 109 -23.28 6.29 0.16
N SER A 110 -23.57 7.59 0.00
CA SER A 110 -22.65 8.66 0.40
C SER A 110 -22.54 8.70 1.92
N ILE A 111 -21.30 8.78 2.43
CA ILE A 111 -20.95 8.72 3.86
C ILE A 111 -20.47 10.08 4.34
#